data_AF-A0A444UUS4-F1
#
_entry.id   AF-A0A444UUS4-F1
#
_cell.length_a   1.000
_cell.length_b   1.000
_cell.length_c   1.000
_cell.angle_alpha   90.00
_cell.angle_beta   90.00
_cell.angle_gamma   90.00
#
_symmetry.space_group_name_H-M   'P 1'
#
loop_
_entity.id
_entity.type
_entity.pdbx_description
1 polymer ?
#
loop_
_entity_poly.entity_id
_entity_poly.type
_entity_poly.pdbx_seq_one_letter_code
_entity_poly.pdbx_strand_id
1 'polypeptide(L)'
;MKKNKKSFTELIRSIKKIHTEVIELIGDNEKAAVNQAEGHMKKLEQEIAELRRRNAELKQLSETEDHIHFLQNFQSLCAAPEAGDLPRVTVNTDTSFEAVRKAVSELKDHIEDFCKVELVKITTTG
;
A
#
# COMPACT_ATOMS: atom_id res chain seq x y z
N MET A 1 -42.71 4.76 -22.65
CA MET A 1 -41.51 5.64 -22.74
C MET A 1 -40.96 6.10 -21.38
N LYS A 2 -41.76 6.67 -20.45
CA LYS A 2 -41.26 7.15 -19.12
C LYS A 2 -40.62 6.05 -18.25
N LYS A 3 -41.22 4.85 -18.18
CA LYS A 3 -40.68 3.71 -17.40
C LYS A 3 -39.29 3.27 -17.90
N ASN A 4 -39.11 3.20 -19.22
CA ASN A 4 -37.83 2.83 -19.83
C ASN A 4 -36.72 3.86 -19.52
N LYS A 5 -37.02 5.16 -19.65
CA LYS A 5 -36.09 6.23 -19.25
C LYS A 5 -35.65 6.09 -17.79
N LYS A 6 -36.58 5.81 -16.87
CA LYS A 6 -36.28 5.59 -15.44
C LYS A 6 -35.33 4.40 -15.23
N SER A 7 -35.58 3.26 -15.89
CA SER A 7 -34.73 2.08 -15.80
C SER A 7 -33.29 2.35 -16.29
N PHE A 8 -33.12 3.05 -17.41
CA PHE A 8 -31.79 3.45 -17.88
C PHE A 8 -31.08 4.40 -16.91
N THR A 9 -31.80 5.37 -16.32
CA THR A 9 -31.22 6.26 -15.31
C THR A 9 -30.73 5.48 -14.08
N GLU A 10 -31.49 4.50 -13.60
CA GLU A 10 -31.09 3.65 -12.46
C GLU A 10 -29.88 2.76 -12.78
N LEU A 11 -29.80 2.24 -14.01
CA LEU A 11 -28.64 1.48 -14.48
C LEU A 11 -27.37 2.34 -14.52
N ILE A 12 -27.44 3.53 -15.13
CA ILE A 12 -26.31 4.48 -15.18
C ILE A 12 -25.88 4.86 -13.77
N ARG A 13 -26.83 5.11 -12.85
CA ARG A 13 -26.52 5.40 -11.45
C ARG A 13 -25.77 4.25 -10.78
N SER A 14 -26.14 3.01 -11.08
CA SER A 14 -25.50 1.81 -10.51
C SER A 14 -24.06 1.65 -11.03
N ILE A 15 -23.83 1.87 -12.33
CA ILE A 15 -22.48 1.86 -12.92
C ILE A 15 -21.60 2.96 -12.33
N LYS A 16 -22.14 4.19 -12.17
CA LYS A 16 -21.42 5.29 -11.53
C LYS A 16 -21.04 4.97 -10.09
N LYS A 17 -21.91 4.29 -9.33
CA LYS A 17 -21.64 3.86 -7.96
C LYS A 17 -20.45 2.89 -7.91
N ILE A 18 -20.47 1.85 -8.75
CA ILE A 18 -19.36 0.88 -8.84
C ILE A 18 -18.05 1.58 -9.23
N HIS A 19 -18.11 2.52 -10.19
CA HIS A 19 -16.94 3.29 -10.57
C HIS A 19 -16.34 4.05 -9.39
N THR A 20 -17.16 4.76 -8.60
CA THR A 20 -16.70 5.45 -7.39
C THR A 20 -16.10 4.50 -6.37
N GLU A 21 -16.77 3.37 -6.08
CA GLU A 21 -16.29 2.37 -5.13
C GLU A 21 -14.92 1.77 -5.53
N VAL A 22 -14.71 1.51 -6.83
CA VAL A 22 -13.42 1.01 -7.34
C VAL A 22 -12.31 2.05 -7.18
N ILE A 23 -12.58 3.32 -7.48
CA ILE A 23 -11.59 4.40 -7.32
C ILE A 23 -11.24 4.60 -5.85
N GLU A 24 -12.22 4.57 -4.95
CA GLU A 24 -12.00 4.67 -3.51
C GLU A 24 -11.14 3.49 -3.00
N LEU A 25 -11.45 2.26 -3.41
CA LEU A 25 -10.68 1.07 -3.04
C LEU A 25 -9.21 1.17 -3.49
N ILE A 26 -8.98 1.65 -4.72
CA ILE A 26 -7.62 1.88 -5.24
C ILE A 26 -6.90 2.91 -4.37
N GLY A 27 -7.53 4.05 -4.10
CA GLY A 27 -6.95 5.12 -3.30
C GLY A 27 -6.64 4.69 -1.86
N ASP A 28 -7.51 3.92 -1.22
CA ASP A 28 -7.29 3.38 0.12
C ASP A 28 -6.10 2.42 0.16
N ASN A 29 -5.97 1.56 -0.86
CA ASN A 29 -4.85 0.64 -0.98
C ASN A 29 -3.51 1.38 -1.22
N GLU A 30 -3.50 2.39 -2.10
CA GLU A 30 -2.33 3.25 -2.32
C GLU A 30 -1.91 3.96 -1.02
N LYS A 31 -2.88 4.55 -0.32
CA LYS A 31 -2.63 5.24 0.95
C LYS A 31 -2.09 4.30 2.02
N ALA A 32 -2.62 3.08 2.13
CA ALA A 32 -2.12 2.07 3.06
C ALA A 32 -0.67 1.68 2.74
N ALA A 33 -0.35 1.48 1.46
CA ALA A 33 1.00 1.17 1.00
C ALA A 33 1.99 2.30 1.30
N VAL A 34 1.60 3.57 1.04
CA VAL A 34 2.43 4.75 1.36
C VAL A 34 2.66 4.87 2.86
N ASN A 35 1.62 4.76 3.68
CA ASN A 35 1.73 4.84 5.14
C ASN A 35 2.68 3.76 5.71
N GLN A 36 2.61 2.53 5.15
CA GLN A 36 3.52 1.46 5.53
C GLN A 36 4.97 1.79 5.17
N ALA A 37 5.21 2.26 3.94
CA ALA A 37 6.53 2.66 3.48
C ALA A 37 7.12 3.80 4.31
N GLU A 38 6.33 4.83 4.62
CA GLU A 38 6.73 5.93 5.50
C GLU A 38 7.06 5.44 6.92
N GLY A 39 6.28 4.49 7.45
CA GLY A 39 6.56 3.86 8.74
C GLY A 39 7.90 3.13 8.76
N HIS A 40 8.23 2.39 7.69
CA HIS A 40 9.52 1.72 7.56
C HIS A 40 10.66 2.74 7.41
N MET A 41 10.48 3.79 6.60
CA MET A 41 11.47 4.84 6.40
C MET A 41 11.82 5.53 7.72
N LYS A 42 10.82 5.92 8.52
CA LYS A 42 11.04 6.55 9.84
C LYS A 42 11.84 5.66 10.79
N LYS A 43 11.54 4.35 10.82
CA LYS A 43 12.29 3.40 11.65
C LYS A 43 13.76 3.30 11.22
N LEU A 44 14.01 3.21 9.91
CA LEU A 44 15.37 3.17 9.36
C LEU A 44 16.14 4.46 9.63
N GLU A 45 15.50 5.63 9.51
CA GLU A 45 16.11 6.92 9.84
C GLU A 45 16.53 7.00 11.30
N GLN A 46 15.67 6.53 12.22
CA GLN A 46 16.00 6.47 13.64
C GLN A 46 17.18 5.52 13.90
N GLU A 47 17.19 4.33 13.30
CA GLU A 47 18.27 3.37 13.48
C GLU A 47 19.60 3.91 12.94
N ILE A 48 19.59 4.58 11.78
CA ILE A 48 20.78 5.27 11.24
C ILE A 48 21.28 6.35 12.21
N ALA A 49 20.38 7.12 12.82
CA ALA A 49 20.75 8.15 13.78
C ALA A 49 21.39 7.54 15.05
N GLU A 50 20.81 6.46 15.57
CA GLU A 50 21.34 5.73 16.74
C GLU A 50 22.69 5.07 16.45
N LEU A 51 22.85 4.48 15.27
CA LEU A 51 24.12 3.92 14.79
C LEU A 51 25.19 5.00 14.67
N ARG A 52 24.85 6.16 14.09
CA ARG A 52 25.78 7.31 13.97
C ARG A 52 26.19 7.82 15.35
N ARG A 53 25.25 7.95 16.29
CA ARG A 53 25.53 8.36 17.67
C ARG A 53 26.49 7.37 18.35
N ARG A 54 26.18 6.08 18.34
CA ARG A 54 27.05 5.04 18.94
C ARG A 54 28.42 4.98 18.28
N ASN A 55 28.50 5.12 16.96
CA ASN A 55 29.78 5.16 16.27
C ASN A 55 30.65 6.35 16.71
N ALA A 56 30.03 7.52 16.91
CA ALA A 56 30.75 8.69 17.44
C ALA A 56 31.22 8.48 18.88
N GLU A 57 30.37 7.89 19.74
CA GLU A 57 30.72 7.56 21.14
C GLU A 57 31.83 6.51 21.22
N LEU A 58 31.76 5.45 20.40
CA LEU A 58 32.81 4.44 20.30
C LEU A 58 34.14 5.03 19.82
N LYS A 59 34.10 5.97 18.85
CA LYS A 59 35.30 6.67 18.41
C LYS A 59 35.93 7.46 19.56
N GLN A 60 35.13 8.24 20.30
CA GLN A 60 35.62 8.96 21.48
C GLN A 60 36.16 8.02 22.56
N LEU A 61 35.46 6.91 22.82
CA LEU A 61 35.89 5.92 23.81
C LEU A 61 37.20 5.24 23.39
N SER A 62 37.44 5.02 22.10
CA SER A 62 38.69 4.44 21.61
C SER A 62 39.90 5.38 21.76
N GLU A 63 39.65 6.69 21.84
CA GLU A 63 40.67 7.73 22.01
C GLU A 63 40.93 8.06 23.49
N THR A 64 40.20 7.42 24.43
CA THR A 64 40.34 7.70 25.87
C THR A 64 41.55 7.03 26.51
N GLU A 65 42.21 7.72 27.43
CA GLU A 65 43.28 7.15 28.27
C GLU A 65 42.74 6.58 29.59
N ASP A 66 41.48 6.86 29.94
CA ASP A 66 40.84 6.31 31.15
C ASP A 66 40.32 4.88 30.89
N HIS A 67 41.14 3.90 31.27
CA HIS A 67 40.82 2.49 31.10
C HIS A 67 39.63 2.00 31.94
N ILE A 68 39.32 2.66 33.07
CA ILE A 68 38.14 2.31 33.88
C ILE A 68 36.88 2.77 33.13
N HIS A 69 36.88 3.99 32.62
CA HIS A 69 35.80 4.53 31.80
C HIS A 69 35.57 3.69 30.52
N PHE A 70 36.66 3.26 29.87
CA PHE A 70 36.60 2.33 28.74
C PHE A 70 35.85 1.04 29.10
N LEU A 71 36.28 0.34 30.15
CA LEU A 71 35.70 -0.94 30.56
C LEU A 71 34.22 -0.81 30.95
N GLN A 72 33.83 0.30 31.58
CA GLN A 72 32.44 0.53 31.99
C GLN A 72 31.49 0.77 30.82
N ASN A 73 31.94 1.42 29.74
CA ASN A 73 31.06 1.88 28.64
C ASN A 73 31.17 1.02 27.37
N PHE A 74 32.27 0.31 27.16
CA PHE A 74 32.47 -0.48 25.94
C PHE A 74 31.37 -1.52 25.73
N GLN A 75 30.98 -2.23 26.79
CA GLN A 75 30.01 -3.33 26.71
C GLN A 75 28.60 -2.86 26.35
N SER A 76 28.18 -1.68 26.82
CA SER A 76 26.87 -1.11 26.48
C SER A 76 26.81 -0.57 25.05
N LEU A 77 27.93 -0.04 24.53
CA LEU A 77 28.03 0.50 23.17
C LEU A 77 28.20 -0.58 22.10
N CYS A 78 28.90 -1.66 22.42
CA CYS A 78 29.08 -2.82 21.55
C CYS A 78 27.88 -3.76 21.53
N ALA A 79 26.97 -3.66 22.49
CA ALA A 79 25.68 -4.34 22.37
C ALA A 79 25.02 -3.87 21.05
N ALA A 80 24.62 -4.84 20.22
CA ALA A 80 23.71 -4.53 19.14
C ALA A 80 22.47 -3.86 19.76
N PRO A 81 21.85 -2.87 19.10
CA PRO A 81 20.50 -2.50 19.47
C PRO A 81 19.70 -3.79 19.53
N GLU A 82 18.69 -3.85 20.38
CA GLU A 82 17.54 -4.67 20.02
C GLU A 82 17.14 -4.16 18.64
N ALA A 83 17.59 -4.84 17.59
CA ALA A 83 17.10 -4.67 16.24
C ALA A 83 15.68 -5.18 16.33
N GLY A 84 14.79 -4.37 16.92
CA GLY A 84 13.44 -4.75 17.24
C GLY A 84 12.84 -5.20 15.93
N ASP A 85 12.62 -6.52 15.83
CA ASP A 85 12.45 -7.30 14.61
C ASP A 85 12.18 -6.38 13.42
N LEU A 86 13.25 -5.96 12.74
CA LEU A 86 13.10 -5.14 11.55
C LEU A 86 12.12 -5.89 10.67
N PRO A 87 10.92 -5.33 10.41
CA PRO A 87 9.96 -6.04 9.60
C PRO A 87 10.66 -6.28 8.30
N ARG A 88 10.93 -7.56 7.99
CA ARG A 88 11.54 -7.97 6.74
C ARG A 88 10.71 -7.28 5.67
N VAL A 89 11.28 -6.29 5.00
CA VAL A 89 10.57 -5.48 4.02
C VAL A 89 10.31 -6.39 2.83
N THR A 90 9.27 -7.20 2.93
CA THR A 90 8.64 -7.83 1.78
C THR A 90 7.98 -6.69 1.05
N VAL A 91 8.68 -6.20 0.02
CA VAL A 91 8.08 -5.41 -1.04
C VAL A 91 6.94 -6.28 -1.56
N ASN A 92 5.71 -5.94 -1.18
CA ASN A 92 4.56 -6.69 -1.62
C ASN A 92 4.36 -6.37 -3.10
N THR A 93 4.96 -7.18 -3.97
CA THR A 93 4.77 -7.13 -5.42
C THR A 93 3.31 -7.40 -5.81
N ASP A 94 2.50 -7.91 -4.88
CA ASP A 94 1.06 -8.13 -5.06
C ASP A 94 0.22 -6.84 -4.98
N THR A 95 0.86 -5.67 -4.85
CA THR A 95 0.23 -4.36 -5.13
C THR A 95 -0.18 -4.17 -6.59
N SER A 96 0.04 -5.19 -7.43
CA SER A 96 -0.47 -5.27 -8.78
C SER A 96 -1.99 -5.04 -8.80
N PHE A 97 -2.41 -3.88 -9.30
CA PHE A 97 -3.80 -3.59 -9.68
C PHE A 97 -4.29 -4.48 -10.84
N GLU A 98 -3.55 -5.51 -11.23
CA GLU A 98 -3.96 -6.46 -12.26
C GLU A 98 -5.25 -7.18 -11.90
N ALA A 99 -5.43 -7.60 -10.64
CA ALA A 99 -6.68 -8.21 -10.20
C ALA A 99 -7.87 -7.24 -10.35
N VAL A 100 -7.69 -5.97 -9.95
CA VAL A 100 -8.70 -4.91 -10.11
C VAL A 100 -8.97 -4.62 -11.58
N ARG A 101 -7.91 -4.46 -12.39
CA ARG A 101 -7.99 -4.22 -13.83
C ARG A 101 -8.72 -5.37 -14.54
N LYS A 102 -8.40 -6.61 -14.18
CA LYS A 102 -9.04 -7.81 -14.72
C LYS A 102 -10.52 -7.83 -14.36
N ALA A 103 -10.88 -7.63 -13.10
CA ALA A 103 -12.28 -7.58 -12.66
C ALA A 103 -13.08 -6.47 -13.35
N VAL A 104 -12.49 -5.28 -13.53
CA VAL A 104 -13.12 -4.16 -14.26
C VAL A 104 -13.29 -4.48 -15.75
N SER A 105 -12.30 -5.14 -16.37
CA SER A 105 -12.39 -5.60 -17.76
C SER A 105 -13.49 -6.63 -17.93
N GLU A 106 -13.55 -7.64 -17.05
CA GLU A 106 -14.58 -8.67 -17.07
C GLU A 106 -15.99 -8.08 -16.86
N LEU A 107 -16.13 -7.11 -15.95
CA LEU A 107 -17.39 -6.40 -15.74
C LEU A 107 -17.83 -5.64 -17.00
N LYS A 108 -16.90 -4.96 -17.66
CA LYS A 108 -17.15 -4.24 -18.91
C LYS A 108 -17.63 -5.23 -19.99
N ASP A 109 -16.91 -6.32 -20.19
CA ASP A 109 -17.21 -7.31 -21.22
C ASP A 109 -18.59 -7.97 -20.97
N HIS A 110 -18.90 -8.31 -19.72
CA HIS A 110 -20.22 -8.82 -19.34
C HIS A 110 -21.36 -7.83 -19.61
N ILE A 111 -21.16 -6.53 -19.31
CA ILE A 111 -22.18 -5.51 -19.57
C ILE A 111 -22.39 -5.36 -21.09
N GLU A 112 -21.32 -5.34 -21.88
CA GLU A 112 -21.41 -5.22 -23.34
C GLU A 112 -22.13 -6.42 -23.96
N ASP A 113 -21.77 -7.65 -23.56
CA ASP A 113 -22.38 -8.87 -24.09
C ASP A 113 -23.84 -9.00 -23.68
N PHE A 114 -24.17 -8.68 -22.43
CA PHE A 114 -25.56 -8.62 -21.98
C PHE A 114 -26.38 -7.62 -22.80
N CYS A 115 -25.82 -6.41 -23.05
CA CYS A 115 -26.50 -5.39 -23.85
C CYS A 115 -26.73 -5.84 -25.30
N LYS A 116 -25.77 -6.55 -25.93
CA LYS A 116 -25.94 -7.10 -27.29
C LYS A 116 -27.11 -8.10 -27.33
N VAL A 117 -27.16 -9.03 -26.37
CA VAL A 117 -28.21 -10.06 -26.30
C VAL A 117 -29.59 -9.42 -26.13
N GLU A 118 -29.72 -8.46 -25.22
CA GLU A 118 -31.01 -7.80 -24.97
C GLU A 118 -31.44 -6.90 -26.14
N LEU A 119 -30.50 -6.21 -26.81
CA LEU A 119 -30.80 -5.43 -28.00
C LEU A 119 -31.37 -6.30 -29.13
N VAL A 120 -30.78 -7.47 -29.39
CA VAL A 120 -31.30 -8.40 -30.40
C VAL A 120 -32.73 -8.84 -30.09
N LYS A 121 -33.05 -9.13 -28.83
CA LYS A 121 -34.41 -9.49 -28.43
C LYS A 121 -35.40 -8.34 -28.67
N ILE A 122 -34.98 -7.12 -28.34
CA ILE A 122 -35.80 -5.91 -28.56
C ILE A 122 -36.06 -5.68 -30.06
N THR A 123 -35.06 -5.90 -30.93
CA THR A 123 -35.22 -5.70 -32.39
C THR A 123 -35.95 -6.84 -33.10
N THR A 124 -35.98 -8.05 -32.53
CA THR A 124 -36.64 -9.22 -33.13
C THR A 124 -38.10 -9.38 -32.68
N THR A 125 -38.47 -8.75 -31.55
CA THR A 125 -39.84 -8.76 -31.00
C THR A 125 -40.64 -7.50 -31.40
N GLY A 126 -40.01 -6.55 -32.08
CA GLY A 126 -40.60 -5.29 -32.56
C GLY A 126 -41.19 -5.41 -33.95
#